data_AF-M8BVB4-F1
#
_entry.id   AF-M8BVB4-F1
#
_cell.length_a   1.000
_cell.length_b   1.000
_cell.length_c   1.000
_cell.angle_alpha   90.00
_cell.angle_beta   90.00
_cell.angle_gamma   90.00
#
_symmetry.space_group_name_H-M   'P 1'
#
loop_
_entity.id
_entity.type
_entity.pdbx_description
1 polymer ?
#
loop_
_entity_poly.entity_id
_entity_poly.type
_entity_poly.pdbx_seq_one_letter_code
_entity_poly.pdbx_strand_id
1 'polypeptide(L)'
;MATPSRKKPSSGRRDRISGLPDDVLGHVLSFLPTKEAGRAAMLGRRWRDIFCSVHTISSEEREGQRADDWDTYFYEVQERRSCSAVLLHSISAALLHRRRRPGLTVPLHSFRFAFDSYHGWDKVAVDQWLFEVLRQRTQDQELHLDLRFFIGPICARSSVNGDEEEEESNDNESWGHVLPRTLFSCRAVRTLCLSYCKLNLPEVVDLPFLETLRLTSIRGDSQETIQKLVWSCPRLADLTLEASNRLQKLTVLDKRLRRLALRCCHNMTQVSIDVSELRCLEYSGSVP
;
A
#
# COMPACT_ATOMS: atom_id res chain seq x y z
N MET A 1 40.31 59.14 8.20
CA MET A 1 40.39 57.67 8.12
C MET A 1 39.08 57.09 8.64
N ALA A 2 38.38 56.32 7.80
CA ALA A 2 36.98 55.97 7.95
C ALA A 2 36.73 54.85 8.98
N THR A 3 35.69 55.02 9.79
CA THR A 3 35.10 54.01 10.68
C THR A 3 34.40 52.90 9.89
N PRO A 4 34.48 51.62 10.30
CA PRO A 4 33.75 50.56 9.61
C PRO A 4 32.24 50.68 9.88
N SER A 5 31.51 50.77 8.78
CA SER A 5 30.07 50.94 8.72
C SER A 5 29.32 49.76 9.34
N ARG A 6 28.48 50.07 10.34
CA ARG A 6 27.54 49.16 10.99
C ARG A 6 26.46 48.76 9.96
N LYS A 7 26.59 47.56 9.37
CA LYS A 7 25.56 47.00 8.48
C LYS A 7 24.22 46.96 9.21
N LYS A 8 23.26 47.79 8.77
CA LYS A 8 21.85 47.67 9.14
C LYS A 8 21.38 46.26 8.76
N PRO A 9 20.67 45.53 9.64
CA PRO A 9 20.01 44.31 9.21
C PRO A 9 18.99 44.74 8.14
N SER A 10 19.16 44.24 6.92
CA SER A 10 18.14 44.36 5.91
C SER A 10 16.84 43.85 6.53
N SER A 11 15.76 44.60 6.34
CA SER A 11 14.41 44.18 6.68
C SER A 11 13.98 43.04 5.76
N GLY A 12 14.69 41.91 5.86
CA GLY A 12 14.33 40.66 5.23
C GLY A 12 12.96 40.29 5.80
N ARG A 13 11.96 40.32 4.91
CA ARG A 13 10.62 39.80 5.11
C ARG A 13 10.74 38.56 5.99
N ARG A 14 10.44 38.69 7.30
CA ARG A 14 10.57 37.58 8.25
C ARG A 14 9.82 36.42 7.65
N ASP A 15 10.52 35.34 7.37
CA ASP A 15 9.91 34.13 6.87
C ASP A 15 9.02 33.59 8.00
N ARG A 16 7.73 33.95 7.94
CA ARG A 16 6.75 33.66 8.99
C ARG A 16 6.52 32.15 9.12
N ILE A 17 6.81 31.42 8.05
CA ILE A 17 6.67 29.97 7.94
C ILE A 17 7.78 29.28 8.73
N SER A 18 9.01 29.78 8.71
CA SER A 18 10.09 29.25 9.58
C SER A 18 9.98 29.67 11.04
N GLY A 19 9.09 30.61 11.39
CA GLY A 19 8.76 30.98 12.77
C GLY A 19 7.78 30.04 13.47
N LEU A 20 7.20 29.07 12.77
CA LEU A 20 6.24 28.12 13.35
C LEU A 20 6.96 27.05 14.21
N PRO A 21 6.32 26.57 15.29
CA PRO A 21 6.83 25.47 16.09
C PRO A 21 6.75 24.13 15.33
N ASP A 22 7.60 23.18 15.72
CA ASP A 22 7.87 21.96 14.95
C ASP A 22 6.63 21.05 14.83
N ASP A 23 5.74 21.09 15.82
CA ASP A 23 4.45 20.41 15.84
C ASP A 23 3.50 20.92 14.74
N VAL A 24 3.40 22.23 14.56
CA VAL A 24 2.58 22.85 13.51
C VAL A 24 3.17 22.56 12.14
N LEU A 25 4.49 22.62 12.00
CA LEU A 25 5.18 22.26 10.76
C LEU A 25 5.00 20.79 10.40
N GLY A 26 5.08 19.90 11.40
CA GLY A 26 4.79 18.48 11.24
C GLY A 26 3.34 18.24 10.82
N HIS A 27 2.40 18.99 11.41
CA HIS A 27 0.99 18.93 11.03
C HIS A 27 0.75 19.43 9.59
N VAL A 28 1.38 20.52 9.17
CA VAL A 28 1.29 21.02 7.79
C VAL A 28 1.87 20.00 6.80
N LEU A 29 3.07 19.46 7.07
CA LEU A 29 3.67 18.41 6.26
C LEU A 29 2.85 17.12 6.27
N SER A 30 2.11 16.85 7.35
CA SER A 30 1.20 15.71 7.41
C SER A 30 0.14 15.83 6.31
N PHE A 31 -0.45 17.00 6.05
CA PHE A 31 -1.49 17.11 5.01
C PHE A 31 -1.00 16.93 3.57
N LEU A 32 0.30 16.87 3.33
CA LEU A 32 0.88 16.69 2.00
C LEU A 32 1.17 15.21 1.70
N PRO A 33 0.95 14.74 0.46
CA PRO A 33 1.48 13.47 -0.01
C PRO A 33 3.00 13.38 0.19
N THR A 34 3.54 12.20 0.46
CA THR A 34 4.97 11.99 0.83
C THR A 34 5.96 12.71 -0.10
N LYS A 35 5.72 12.68 -1.42
CA LYS A 35 6.58 13.35 -2.42
C LYS A 35 6.52 14.88 -2.31
N GLU A 36 5.35 15.44 -2.04
CA GLU A 36 5.13 16.88 -1.86
C GLU A 36 5.64 17.36 -0.50
N ALA A 37 5.39 16.57 0.55
CA ALA A 37 5.96 16.79 1.86
C ALA A 37 7.50 16.78 1.80
N GLY A 38 8.11 15.89 1.00
CA GLY A 38 9.55 15.85 0.79
C GLY A 38 10.08 17.09 0.05
N ARG A 39 9.34 17.60 -0.93
CA ARG A 39 9.67 18.86 -1.63
C ARG A 39 9.53 20.07 -0.71
N ALA A 40 8.43 20.15 0.05
CA ALA A 40 8.21 21.19 1.05
C ALA A 40 9.28 21.12 2.15
N ALA A 41 9.75 19.91 2.49
CA ALA A 41 10.83 19.72 3.43
C ALA A 41 12.13 20.39 2.98
N MET A 42 12.37 20.52 1.67
CA MET A 42 13.56 21.20 1.14
C MET A 42 13.58 22.72 1.36
N LEU A 43 12.47 23.33 1.79
CA LEU A 43 12.39 24.76 2.07
C LEU A 43 13.29 25.20 3.24
N GLY A 44 13.73 24.27 4.10
CA GLY A 44 14.68 24.58 5.17
C GLY A 44 15.20 23.37 5.92
N ARG A 45 16.32 23.52 6.64
CA ARG A 45 16.94 22.43 7.43
C ARG A 45 15.96 21.85 8.46
N ARG A 46 15.25 22.72 9.20
CA ARG A 46 14.22 22.32 10.18
C ARG A 46 13.07 21.54 9.54
N TRP A 47 12.63 21.91 8.34
CA TRP A 47 11.55 21.19 7.65
C TRP A 47 11.97 19.78 7.23
N ARG A 48 13.21 19.58 6.77
CA ARG A 48 13.78 18.22 6.55
C ARG A 48 13.85 17.41 7.83
N ASP A 49 14.17 18.05 8.93
CA ASP A 49 14.23 17.41 10.24
C ASP A 49 12.84 16.96 10.74
N ILE A 50 11.79 17.73 10.39
CA ILE A 50 10.39 17.49 10.78
C ILE A 50 9.66 16.57 9.77
N PHE A 51 10.21 16.37 8.57
CA PHE A 51 9.68 15.42 7.59
C PHE A 51 9.53 13.99 8.14
N CYS A 52 10.27 13.64 9.21
CA CYS A 52 10.11 12.37 9.93
C CYS A 52 8.73 12.21 10.61
N SER A 53 8.01 13.32 10.84
CA SER A 53 6.69 13.36 11.45
C SER A 53 5.55 13.24 10.44
N VAL A 54 5.85 13.04 9.15
CA VAL A 54 4.83 12.81 8.14
C VAL A 54 4.11 11.49 8.43
N HIS A 55 2.80 11.58 8.58
CA HIS A 55 1.93 10.44 8.89
C HIS A 55 1.65 9.50 7.70
N THR A 56 2.15 9.83 6.51
CA THR A 56 1.95 9.07 5.28
C THR A 56 3.29 8.74 4.64
N ILE A 57 3.50 7.46 4.32
CA ILE A 57 4.61 7.00 3.49
C ILE A 57 3.99 6.38 2.25
N SER A 58 4.34 6.89 1.08
CA SER A 58 3.78 6.47 -0.20
C SER A 58 4.84 6.54 -1.30
N SER A 59 5.14 5.40 -1.93
CA SER A 59 6.00 5.34 -3.12
C SER A 59 5.42 4.38 -4.13
N GLU A 60 5.19 4.87 -5.34
CA GLU A 60 4.55 4.12 -6.41
C GLU A 60 5.40 4.23 -7.66
N GLU A 61 5.62 3.09 -8.29
CA GLU A 61 6.15 2.97 -9.65
C GLU A 61 5.05 3.20 -10.68
N ARG A 62 5.45 3.43 -11.92
CA ARG A 62 4.54 3.54 -13.06
C ARG A 62 4.47 2.20 -13.76
N GLU A 63 3.32 1.91 -14.35
CA GLU A 63 3.16 0.77 -15.25
C GLU A 63 4.19 0.85 -16.38
N GLY A 64 4.93 -0.24 -16.60
CA GLY A 64 5.98 -0.34 -17.61
C GLY A 64 7.23 0.49 -17.28
N GLN A 65 7.42 0.88 -16.02
CA GLN A 65 8.66 1.51 -15.55
C GLN A 65 9.81 0.50 -15.44
N ARG A 66 9.50 -0.77 -15.19
CA ARG A 66 10.38 -1.92 -15.32
C ARG A 66 10.15 -2.48 -16.72
N ALA A 67 11.22 -2.63 -17.49
CA ALA A 67 11.10 -3.36 -18.74
C ALA A 67 10.92 -4.84 -18.39
N ASP A 68 9.90 -5.47 -18.97
CA ASP A 68 9.73 -6.93 -18.94
C ASP A 68 10.59 -7.53 -20.06
N ASP A 69 11.90 -7.29 -19.99
CA ASP A 69 12.88 -7.77 -20.94
C ASP A 69 13.96 -8.63 -20.27
N TRP A 70 14.56 -9.51 -21.09
CA TRP A 70 15.64 -10.38 -20.65
C TRP A 70 16.83 -9.59 -20.09
N ASP A 71 17.04 -8.36 -20.55
CA ASP A 71 18.10 -7.49 -20.07
C ASP A 71 17.86 -7.07 -18.60
N THR A 72 16.66 -6.60 -18.26
CA THR A 72 16.30 -6.21 -16.88
C THR A 72 16.38 -7.40 -15.94
N TYR A 73 15.86 -8.57 -16.36
CA TYR A 73 16.01 -9.80 -15.59
C TYR A 73 17.49 -10.19 -15.40
N PHE A 74 18.29 -10.13 -16.47
CA PHE A 74 19.71 -10.44 -16.43
C PHE A 74 20.48 -9.49 -15.49
N TYR A 75 20.18 -8.19 -15.52
CA TYR A 75 20.76 -7.21 -14.59
C TYR A 75 20.40 -7.51 -13.14
N GLU A 76 19.14 -7.82 -12.82
CA GLU A 76 18.75 -8.17 -11.44
C GLU A 76 19.45 -9.43 -10.93
N VAL A 77 19.57 -10.45 -11.79
CA VAL A 77 20.27 -11.71 -11.47
C VAL A 77 21.78 -11.46 -11.31
N GLN A 78 22.39 -10.68 -12.19
CA GLN A 78 23.82 -10.39 -12.18
C GLN A 78 24.21 -9.52 -10.98
N GLU A 79 23.44 -8.45 -10.71
CA GLU A 79 23.71 -7.53 -9.60
C GLU A 79 23.22 -8.06 -8.25
N ARG A 80 22.37 -9.09 -8.24
CA ARG A 80 21.71 -9.63 -7.04
C ARG A 80 20.97 -8.55 -6.25
N ARG A 81 20.32 -7.64 -6.98
CA ARG A 81 19.66 -6.44 -6.46
C ARG A 81 18.37 -6.20 -7.24
N SER A 82 17.40 -5.59 -6.56
CA SER A 82 16.16 -5.16 -7.18
C SER A 82 16.37 -3.90 -8.01
N CYS A 83 15.78 -3.86 -9.21
CA CYS A 83 15.71 -2.66 -10.05
C CYS A 83 14.79 -1.56 -9.47
N SER A 84 13.97 -1.85 -8.45
CA SER A 84 13.15 -0.86 -7.71
C SER A 84 13.94 0.01 -6.73
N ALA A 85 15.22 0.29 -7.01
CA ALA A 85 16.11 0.98 -6.08
C ALA A 85 15.52 2.31 -5.56
N VAL A 86 14.82 3.06 -6.42
CA VAL A 86 14.19 4.34 -6.05
C VAL A 86 13.05 4.13 -5.05
N LEU A 87 12.13 3.19 -5.31
CA LEU A 87 11.02 2.88 -4.41
C LEU A 87 11.56 2.32 -3.09
N LEU A 88 12.47 1.33 -3.16
CA LEU A 88 13.06 0.69 -1.99
C LEU A 88 13.79 1.69 -1.10
N HIS A 89 14.64 2.53 -1.69
CA HIS A 89 15.38 3.55 -0.95
C HIS A 89 14.42 4.56 -0.32
N SER A 90 13.43 5.05 -1.07
CA SER A 90 12.50 6.07 -0.58
C SER A 90 11.75 5.60 0.67
N ILE A 91 11.22 4.37 0.66
CA ILE A 91 10.49 3.82 1.80
C ILE A 91 11.44 3.49 2.95
N SER A 92 12.56 2.81 2.67
CA SER A 92 13.52 2.41 3.69
C SER A 92 14.11 3.62 4.40
N ALA A 93 14.48 4.68 3.66
CA ALA A 93 14.97 5.92 4.22
C ALA A 93 13.90 6.58 5.11
N ALA A 94 12.65 6.68 4.65
CA ALA A 94 11.56 7.26 5.44
C ALA A 94 11.34 6.51 6.77
N LEU A 95 11.32 5.18 6.74
CA LEU A 95 11.17 4.35 7.94
C LEU A 95 12.39 4.45 8.88
N LEU A 96 13.61 4.46 8.33
CA LEU A 96 14.85 4.62 9.11
C LEU A 96 14.92 6.00 9.78
N HIS A 97 14.54 7.06 9.08
CA HIS A 97 14.49 8.41 9.61
C HIS A 97 13.51 8.53 10.77
N ARG A 98 12.34 7.91 10.64
CA ARG A 98 11.32 7.82 11.70
C ARG A 98 11.83 7.05 12.91
N ARG A 99 12.49 5.90 12.71
CA ARG A 99 13.06 5.08 13.80
C ARG A 99 14.15 5.79 14.59
N ARG A 100 14.96 6.63 13.94
CA ARG A 100 16.08 7.34 14.59
C ARG A 100 15.63 8.53 15.46
N ARG A 101 14.34 8.89 15.49
CA ARG A 101 13.81 10.05 16.25
C ARG A 101 12.61 9.69 17.14
N PRO A 102 12.85 9.08 18.31
CA PRO A 102 11.78 8.66 19.23
C PRO A 102 11.04 9.82 19.94
N GLY A 103 11.51 11.07 19.84
CA GLY A 103 10.96 12.22 20.59
C GLY A 103 9.83 13.03 19.92
N LEU A 104 9.51 12.75 18.65
CA LEU A 104 8.51 13.51 17.86
C LEU A 104 7.59 12.55 17.06
N THR A 105 7.27 11.39 17.66
CA THR A 105 6.63 10.27 16.99
C THR A 105 5.13 10.49 16.81
N VAL A 106 4.75 11.29 15.82
CA VAL A 106 3.40 11.26 15.27
C VAL A 106 3.18 9.86 14.68
N PRO A 107 2.06 9.16 14.94
CA PRO A 107 1.84 7.82 14.39
C PRO A 107 1.71 7.80 12.87
N LEU A 108 2.10 6.68 12.25
CA LEU A 108 1.95 6.49 10.81
C LEU A 108 0.48 6.14 10.52
N HIS A 109 -0.24 6.99 9.81
CA HIS A 109 -1.65 6.76 9.45
C HIS A 109 -1.81 6.05 8.10
N SER A 110 -0.88 6.24 7.17
CA SER A 110 -0.99 5.66 5.84
C SER A 110 0.35 5.11 5.37
N PHE A 111 0.36 3.86 4.92
CA PHE A 111 1.52 3.21 4.32
C PHE A 111 1.12 2.60 2.98
N ARG A 112 1.73 3.11 1.90
CA ARG A 112 1.36 2.73 0.53
C ARG A 112 2.62 2.43 -0.28
N PHE A 113 2.58 1.34 -1.03
CA PHE A 113 3.52 1.14 -2.12
C PHE A 113 2.85 0.46 -3.31
N ALA A 114 3.42 0.71 -4.49
CA ALA A 114 3.02 0.01 -5.69
C ALA A 114 4.25 -0.32 -6.53
N PHE A 115 4.53 -1.61 -6.66
CA PHE A 115 5.54 -2.16 -7.55
C PHE A 115 4.97 -2.33 -8.94
N ASP A 116 5.75 -1.99 -9.96
CA ASP A 116 5.42 -2.34 -11.34
C ASP A 116 5.43 -3.87 -11.49
N SER A 117 6.53 -4.51 -11.10
CA SER A 117 6.66 -5.98 -11.06
C SER A 117 7.43 -6.45 -9.83
N TYR A 118 6.78 -7.05 -8.82
CA TYR A 118 7.47 -7.53 -7.60
C TYR A 118 8.30 -8.79 -7.82
N HIS A 119 9.54 -8.81 -7.31
CA HIS A 119 10.45 -9.95 -7.39
C HIS A 119 11.01 -10.37 -6.02
N GLY A 120 11.64 -11.56 -5.97
CA GLY A 120 12.19 -12.12 -4.73
C GLY A 120 13.21 -11.22 -4.03
N TRP A 121 13.93 -10.39 -4.79
CA TRP A 121 14.88 -9.40 -4.27
C TRP A 121 14.21 -8.30 -3.43
N ASP A 122 12.95 -7.97 -3.71
CA ASP A 122 12.17 -6.98 -2.97
C ASP A 122 11.69 -7.51 -1.61
N LYS A 123 11.57 -8.84 -1.49
CA LYS A 123 10.96 -9.53 -0.34
C LYS A 123 11.53 -9.07 1.00
N VAL A 124 12.85 -9.04 1.11
CA VAL A 124 13.53 -8.73 2.38
C VAL A 124 13.22 -7.29 2.82
N ALA A 125 13.19 -6.35 1.88
CA ALA A 125 12.86 -4.97 2.17
C ALA A 125 11.40 -4.83 2.59
N VAL A 126 10.46 -5.44 1.85
CA VAL A 126 9.03 -5.40 2.17
C VAL A 126 8.75 -6.02 3.54
N ASP A 127 9.34 -7.18 3.85
CA ASP A 127 9.19 -7.83 5.16
C ASP A 127 9.61 -6.90 6.30
N GLN A 128 10.76 -6.22 6.15
CA GLN A 128 11.24 -5.25 7.13
C GLN A 128 10.28 -4.07 7.27
N TRP A 129 9.74 -3.56 6.16
CA TRP A 129 8.79 -2.44 6.21
C TRP A 129 7.51 -2.82 6.93
N LEU A 130 6.92 -3.96 6.58
CA LEU A 130 5.70 -4.44 7.22
C LEU A 130 5.92 -4.71 8.70
N PHE A 131 7.06 -5.29 9.07
CA PHE A 131 7.43 -5.49 10.46
C PHE A 131 7.49 -4.17 11.24
N GLU A 132 8.17 -3.15 10.72
CA GLU A 132 8.29 -1.84 11.38
C GLU A 132 6.93 -1.11 11.45
N VAL A 133 6.14 -1.14 10.39
CA VAL A 133 4.82 -0.49 10.31
C VAL A 133 3.80 -1.11 11.27
N LEU A 134 3.83 -2.43 11.44
CA LEU A 134 2.92 -3.17 12.32
C LEU A 134 3.37 -3.13 13.79
N ARG A 135 4.69 -3.10 14.05
CA ARG A 135 5.25 -3.07 15.41
C ARG A 135 4.97 -1.77 16.17
N GLN A 136 4.94 -0.63 15.48
CA GLN A 136 4.91 0.70 16.11
C GLN A 136 3.52 1.18 16.55
N ARG A 137 2.57 0.31 16.94
CA ARG A 137 1.16 0.71 17.06
C ARG A 137 0.53 0.49 18.43
N THR A 138 -0.16 1.53 18.87
CA THR A 138 -1.10 1.52 19.99
C THR A 138 -2.54 1.38 19.47
N GLN A 139 -3.43 0.87 20.33
CA GLN A 139 -4.77 0.38 19.97
C GLN A 139 -5.73 1.42 19.34
N ASP A 140 -5.49 2.72 19.52
CA ASP A 140 -6.40 3.80 19.10
C ASP A 140 -6.00 4.53 17.80
N GLN A 141 -5.01 4.03 17.05
CA GLN A 141 -4.49 4.72 15.86
C GLN A 141 -5.03 4.13 14.57
N GLU A 142 -5.47 4.99 13.66
CA GLU A 142 -5.99 4.60 12.34
C GLU A 142 -4.83 4.25 11.40
N LEU A 143 -4.97 3.15 10.65
CA LEU A 143 -4.03 2.72 9.64
C LEU A 143 -4.71 2.39 8.32
N HIS A 144 -4.20 3.01 7.26
CA HIS A 144 -4.51 2.68 5.88
C HIS A 144 -3.30 2.01 5.23
N LEU A 145 -3.45 0.75 4.83
CA LEU A 145 -2.45 -0.01 4.08
C LEU A 145 -2.88 -0.15 2.63
N ASP A 146 -1.98 0.20 1.71
CA ASP A 146 -2.14 -0.05 0.28
C ASP A 146 -0.88 -0.73 -0.26
N LEU A 147 -0.93 -2.05 -0.40
CA LEU A 147 0.21 -2.91 -0.71
C LEU A 147 -0.02 -3.51 -2.10
N ARG A 148 0.52 -2.84 -3.12
CA ARG A 148 0.39 -3.30 -4.51
C ARG A 148 1.69 -3.92 -4.99
N PHE A 149 1.67 -5.23 -5.25
CA PHE A 149 2.86 -5.98 -5.67
C PHE A 149 3.01 -6.08 -7.19
N PHE A 150 2.02 -5.59 -7.94
CA PHE A 150 2.09 -5.49 -9.39
C PHE A 150 1.09 -4.40 -9.83
N ILE A 151 1.48 -3.63 -10.84
CA ILE A 151 0.63 -2.68 -11.53
C ILE A 151 0.51 -3.15 -12.97
N GLY A 152 -0.71 -3.45 -13.38
CA GLY A 152 -1.00 -3.81 -14.76
C GLY A 152 -2.48 -3.99 -14.99
N PRO A 153 -2.89 -4.36 -16.21
CA PRO A 153 -4.30 -4.51 -16.53
C PRO A 153 -4.91 -5.64 -15.70
N ILE A 154 -6.07 -5.35 -15.08
CA ILE A 154 -6.85 -6.30 -14.27
C ILE A 154 -7.33 -7.48 -15.13
N CYS A 155 -7.52 -7.26 -16.43
CA CYS A 155 -7.94 -8.24 -17.42
C CYS A 155 -7.12 -8.04 -18.72
N ALA A 156 -6.20 -8.96 -19.03
CA ALA A 156 -5.49 -8.98 -20.31
C ALA A 156 -6.28 -9.70 -21.43
N ARG A 157 -7.62 -9.70 -21.41
CA ARG A 157 -8.43 -10.29 -22.50
C ARG A 157 -8.60 -9.28 -23.64
N SER A 158 -7.51 -8.91 -24.30
CA SER A 158 -7.44 -8.51 -25.72
C SER A 158 -6.03 -7.99 -26.03
N SER A 159 -5.12 -8.89 -26.42
CA SER A 159 -4.15 -8.66 -27.52
C SER A 159 -3.06 -9.73 -27.61
N VAL A 160 -3.38 -11.03 -27.66
CA VAL A 160 -2.55 -11.98 -28.43
C VAL A 160 -3.49 -12.95 -29.12
N ASN A 161 -3.66 -12.76 -30.42
CA ASN A 161 -3.97 -13.86 -31.32
C ASN A 161 -2.69 -14.69 -31.43
N GLY A 162 -2.79 -15.99 -31.19
CA GLY A 162 -1.71 -16.94 -31.42
C GLY A 162 -1.40 -17.70 -30.15
N ASP A 163 -1.96 -18.91 -30.03
CA ASP A 163 -1.27 -20.13 -29.62
C ASP A 163 -0.06 -19.94 -28.68
N GLU A 164 -0.30 -19.36 -27.52
CA GLU A 164 0.45 -19.72 -26.33
C GLU A 164 -0.53 -20.57 -25.54
N GLU A 165 -0.48 -21.87 -25.81
CA GLU A 165 -0.78 -22.86 -24.79
C GLU A 165 -0.17 -22.30 -23.50
N GLU A 166 -0.99 -22.13 -22.46
CA GLU A 166 -0.49 -21.97 -21.10
C GLU A 166 0.34 -23.23 -20.82
N GLU A 167 1.58 -23.25 -21.29
CA GLU A 167 2.59 -24.17 -20.81
C GLU A 167 2.66 -23.83 -19.33
N GLU A 168 1.97 -24.66 -18.54
CA GLU A 168 2.25 -24.91 -17.13
C GLU A 168 3.72 -25.40 -17.04
N SER A 169 4.63 -24.49 -17.35
CA SER A 169 6.03 -24.60 -16.98
C SER A 169 6.02 -24.77 -15.48
N ASN A 170 6.66 -25.85 -15.07
CA ASN A 170 6.63 -26.44 -13.74
C ASN A 170 7.35 -25.57 -12.68
N ASP A 171 7.42 -24.25 -12.89
CA ASP A 171 7.88 -23.23 -11.94
C ASP A 171 6.74 -22.86 -10.97
N ASN A 172 6.04 -23.89 -10.53
CA ASN A 172 4.88 -23.83 -9.68
C ASN A 172 5.29 -23.66 -8.21
N GLU A 173 5.80 -22.47 -7.79
CA GLU A 173 5.67 -22.10 -6.36
C GLU A 173 5.90 -20.62 -5.94
N SER A 174 6.71 -19.80 -6.61
CA SER A 174 7.33 -18.64 -5.92
C SER A 174 6.89 -17.22 -6.33
N TRP A 175 5.83 -17.05 -7.13
CA TRP A 175 5.45 -15.70 -7.57
C TRP A 175 4.38 -15.10 -6.64
N GLY A 176 4.77 -14.11 -5.85
CA GLY A 176 3.89 -13.32 -4.98
C GLY A 176 4.36 -13.26 -3.51
N HIS A 177 4.31 -12.06 -2.92
CA HIS A 177 4.67 -11.86 -1.53
C HIS A 177 3.66 -12.51 -0.59
N VAL A 178 4.14 -13.26 0.40
CA VAL A 178 3.30 -13.84 1.46
C VAL A 178 3.16 -12.82 2.58
N LEU A 179 1.96 -12.30 2.78
CA LEU A 179 1.73 -11.31 3.82
C LEU A 179 1.92 -11.89 5.23
N PRO A 180 2.48 -11.14 6.18
CA PRO A 180 2.69 -11.62 7.54
C PRO A 180 1.35 -11.75 8.28
N ARG A 181 1.20 -12.83 9.07
CA ARG A 181 0.00 -13.09 9.89
C ARG A 181 -0.34 -11.94 10.83
N THR A 182 0.67 -11.22 11.31
CA THR A 182 0.54 -10.06 12.21
C THR A 182 -0.30 -8.93 11.61
N LEU A 183 -0.36 -8.82 10.27
CA LEU A 183 -1.21 -7.85 9.58
C LEU A 183 -2.69 -8.12 9.87
N PHE A 184 -3.10 -9.40 9.85
CA PHE A 184 -4.49 -9.83 10.03
C PHE A 184 -4.94 -9.88 11.51
N SER A 185 -4.06 -9.53 12.44
CA SER A 185 -4.37 -9.33 13.86
C SER A 185 -4.23 -7.86 14.28
N CYS A 186 -4.00 -6.95 13.31
CA CYS A 186 -3.74 -5.55 13.59
C CYS A 186 -5.05 -4.76 13.72
N ARG A 187 -5.43 -4.42 14.95
CA ARG A 187 -6.66 -3.67 15.25
C ARG A 187 -6.67 -2.23 14.75
N ALA A 188 -5.51 -1.67 14.39
CA ALA A 188 -5.39 -0.32 13.86
C ALA A 188 -5.89 -0.17 12.41
N VAL A 189 -5.97 -1.27 11.66
CA VAL A 189 -6.23 -1.23 10.21
C VAL A 189 -7.68 -0.89 9.91
N ARG A 190 -7.88 0.19 9.16
CA ARG A 190 -9.19 0.65 8.67
C ARG A 190 -9.37 0.46 7.18
N THR A 191 -8.29 0.65 6.42
CA THR A 191 -8.29 0.38 4.98
C THR A 191 -7.17 -0.60 4.67
N LEU A 192 -7.52 -1.65 3.94
CA LEU A 192 -6.60 -2.67 3.47
C LEU A 192 -6.81 -2.87 1.96
N CYS A 193 -5.87 -2.37 1.17
CA CYS A 193 -5.79 -2.61 -0.27
C CYS A 193 -4.61 -3.53 -0.54
N LEU A 194 -4.87 -4.67 -1.19
CA LEU A 194 -3.88 -5.69 -1.49
C LEU A 194 -3.98 -6.07 -2.97
N SER A 195 -2.85 -6.07 -3.69
CA SER A 195 -2.80 -6.58 -5.07
C SER A 195 -1.67 -7.59 -5.29
N TYR A 196 -1.95 -8.68 -6.02
CA TYR A 196 -0.95 -9.66 -6.46
C TYR A 196 -0.07 -10.25 -5.32
N CYS A 197 -0.68 -10.53 -4.17
CA CYS A 197 -0.05 -11.17 -3.02
C CYS A 197 -0.73 -12.49 -2.63
N LYS A 198 -0.10 -13.23 -1.70
CA LYS A 198 -0.65 -14.42 -1.05
C LYS A 198 -1.09 -14.11 0.38
N LEU A 199 -2.32 -14.46 0.75
CA LEU A 199 -2.88 -14.22 2.08
C LEU A 199 -2.52 -15.36 3.04
N ASN A 200 -1.56 -15.16 3.93
CA ASN A 200 -1.32 -16.10 5.03
C ASN A 200 -2.18 -15.75 6.24
N LEU A 201 -3.42 -16.21 6.24
CA LEU A 201 -4.35 -15.95 7.33
C LEU A 201 -4.00 -16.81 8.57
N PRO A 202 -4.00 -16.24 9.78
CA PRO A 202 -3.96 -17.03 11.03
C PRO A 202 -5.27 -17.81 11.25
N GLU A 203 -5.28 -18.68 12.26
CA GLU A 203 -6.50 -19.41 12.68
C GLU A 203 -7.63 -18.46 13.04
N VAL A 204 -7.32 -17.38 13.76
CA VAL A 204 -8.24 -16.30 14.11
C VAL A 204 -7.77 -15.00 13.49
N VAL A 205 -8.58 -14.44 12.59
CA VAL A 205 -8.38 -13.11 12.01
C VAL A 205 -9.13 -12.10 12.88
N ASP A 206 -8.44 -11.05 13.32
CA ASP A 206 -8.99 -10.02 14.20
C ASP A 206 -8.74 -8.63 13.61
N LEU A 207 -9.69 -8.18 12.78
CA LEU A 207 -9.70 -6.87 12.12
C LEU A 207 -11.00 -6.12 12.47
N PRO A 208 -11.18 -5.72 13.74
CA PRO A 208 -12.47 -5.25 14.25
C PRO A 208 -12.88 -3.87 13.71
N PHE A 209 -11.92 -3.07 13.25
CA PHE A 209 -12.13 -1.71 12.76
C PHE A 209 -11.92 -1.55 11.25
N LEU A 210 -11.81 -2.66 10.51
CA LEU A 210 -11.65 -2.61 9.06
C LEU A 210 -12.95 -2.14 8.40
N GLU A 211 -12.87 -1.04 7.67
CA GLU A 211 -13.98 -0.40 6.97
C GLU A 211 -13.90 -0.64 5.46
N THR A 212 -12.70 -0.61 4.88
CA THR A 212 -12.47 -0.78 3.45
C THR A 212 -11.52 -1.94 3.18
N LEU A 213 -11.96 -2.90 2.37
CA LEU A 213 -11.16 -4.02 1.89
C LEU A 213 -11.16 -4.05 0.36
N ARG A 214 -9.98 -3.91 -0.24
CA ARG A 214 -9.76 -4.09 -1.68
C ARG A 214 -8.79 -5.24 -1.91
N LEU A 215 -9.21 -6.22 -2.69
CA LEU A 215 -8.39 -7.36 -3.09
C LEU A 215 -8.34 -7.43 -4.61
N THR A 216 -7.14 -7.36 -5.19
CA THR A 216 -6.92 -7.40 -6.65
C THR A 216 -5.99 -8.55 -7.00
N SER A 217 -6.46 -9.52 -7.80
CA SER A 217 -5.68 -10.68 -8.28
C SER A 217 -4.89 -11.40 -7.16
N ILE A 218 -5.59 -11.84 -6.12
CA ILE A 218 -4.98 -12.60 -5.01
C ILE A 218 -4.60 -14.00 -5.52
N ARG A 219 -3.32 -14.36 -5.41
CA ARG A 219 -2.77 -15.61 -5.97
C ARG A 219 -2.73 -16.72 -4.92
N GLY A 220 -2.94 -17.96 -5.36
CA GLY A 220 -2.73 -19.14 -4.51
C GLY A 220 -3.81 -19.39 -3.44
N ASP A 221 -4.67 -18.42 -3.16
CA ASP A 221 -5.68 -18.55 -2.11
C ASP A 221 -6.94 -19.29 -2.59
N SER A 222 -7.51 -20.09 -1.68
CA SER A 222 -8.80 -20.74 -1.89
C SER A 222 -9.93 -19.73 -1.70
N GLN A 223 -11.09 -20.03 -2.29
CA GLN A 223 -12.32 -19.28 -2.03
C GLN A 223 -12.62 -19.17 -0.52
N GLU A 224 -12.33 -20.22 0.25
CA GLU A 224 -12.53 -20.26 1.70
C GLU A 224 -11.68 -19.23 2.45
N THR A 225 -10.44 -19.00 2.02
CA THR A 225 -9.55 -17.99 2.63
C THR A 225 -10.14 -16.58 2.46
N ILE A 226 -10.62 -16.25 1.26
CA ILE A 226 -11.24 -14.95 0.98
C ILE A 226 -12.56 -14.81 1.77
N GLN A 227 -13.41 -15.85 1.79
CA GLN A 227 -14.64 -15.85 2.59
C GLN A 227 -14.35 -15.64 4.07
N LYS A 228 -13.37 -16.38 4.61
CA LYS A 228 -12.94 -16.28 6.01
C LYS A 228 -12.52 -14.85 6.35
N LEU A 229 -11.69 -14.22 5.50
CA LEU A 229 -11.27 -12.84 5.69
C LEU A 229 -12.46 -11.87 5.72
N VAL A 230 -13.40 -12.01 4.79
CA VAL A 230 -14.60 -11.15 4.73
C VAL A 230 -15.48 -11.34 5.96
N TRP A 231 -15.69 -12.58 6.43
CA TRP A 231 -16.49 -12.85 7.63
C TRP A 231 -15.84 -12.33 8.91
N SER A 232 -14.51 -12.38 9.01
CA SER A 232 -13.78 -11.90 10.19
C SER A 232 -13.77 -10.37 10.36
N CYS A 233 -14.30 -9.59 9.40
CA CYS A 233 -14.33 -8.13 9.47
C CYS A 233 -15.74 -7.62 9.80
N PRO A 234 -16.08 -7.28 11.06
CA PRO A 234 -17.46 -6.94 11.46
C PRO A 234 -17.93 -5.54 10.99
N ARG A 235 -17.01 -4.60 10.75
CA ARG A 235 -17.32 -3.20 10.39
C ARG A 235 -17.14 -2.89 8.90
N LEU A 236 -17.01 -3.92 8.08
CA LEU A 236 -16.73 -3.76 6.65
C LEU A 236 -17.86 -3.00 5.95
N ALA A 237 -17.54 -1.82 5.42
CA ALA A 237 -18.46 -0.93 4.72
C ALA A 237 -18.21 -0.91 3.20
N ASP A 238 -16.95 -1.04 2.77
CA ASP A 238 -16.56 -1.03 1.36
C ASP A 238 -15.76 -2.27 1.01
N LEU A 239 -16.30 -3.11 0.12
CA LEU A 239 -15.63 -4.31 -0.38
C LEU A 239 -15.41 -4.18 -1.89
N THR A 240 -14.17 -4.35 -2.34
CA THR A 240 -13.81 -4.37 -3.76
C THR A 240 -12.99 -5.62 -4.05
N LEU A 241 -13.49 -6.48 -4.93
CA LEU A 241 -12.80 -7.66 -5.42
C LEU A 241 -12.55 -7.50 -6.91
N GLU A 242 -11.30 -7.62 -7.33
CA GLU A 242 -10.86 -7.43 -8.71
C GLU A 242 -10.06 -8.67 -9.16
N ALA A 243 -10.29 -9.17 -10.38
CA ALA A 243 -9.59 -10.32 -10.97
C ALA A 243 -9.55 -11.58 -10.07
N SER A 244 -10.62 -11.84 -9.32
CA SER A 244 -10.69 -12.98 -8.40
C SER A 244 -11.18 -14.25 -9.11
N ASN A 245 -10.36 -14.82 -9.98
CA ASN A 245 -10.74 -15.93 -10.86
C ASN A 245 -11.00 -17.27 -10.14
N ARG A 246 -10.58 -17.43 -8.88
CA ARG A 246 -10.86 -18.65 -8.08
C ARG A 246 -12.14 -18.57 -7.26
N LEU A 247 -12.76 -17.39 -7.20
CA LEU A 247 -13.93 -17.14 -6.38
C LEU A 247 -15.20 -17.46 -7.18
N GLN A 248 -15.82 -18.59 -6.89
CA GLN A 248 -17.08 -19.01 -7.51
C GLN A 248 -18.29 -18.52 -6.75
N LYS A 249 -18.22 -18.55 -5.41
CA LYS A 249 -19.30 -18.12 -4.53
C LYS A 249 -18.81 -17.08 -3.54
N LEU A 250 -19.56 -15.99 -3.43
CA LEU A 250 -19.32 -14.92 -2.46
C LEU A 250 -20.53 -14.74 -1.54
N THR A 251 -20.34 -14.93 -0.24
CA THR A 251 -21.40 -14.77 0.77
C THR A 251 -21.02 -13.67 1.75
N VAL A 252 -21.67 -12.50 1.65
CA VAL A 252 -21.47 -11.37 2.54
C VAL A 252 -22.78 -11.09 3.29
N LEU A 253 -22.99 -11.81 4.39
CA LEU A 253 -24.16 -11.67 5.26
C LEU A 253 -23.76 -10.94 6.55
N ASP A 254 -24.74 -10.27 7.17
CA ASP A 254 -24.58 -9.58 8.46
C ASP A 254 -23.50 -8.48 8.46
N LYS A 255 -23.26 -7.86 7.30
CA LYS A 255 -22.34 -6.72 7.15
C LYS A 255 -23.13 -5.47 6.79
N ARG A 256 -22.74 -4.34 7.38
CA ARG A 256 -23.27 -3.01 7.03
C ARG A 256 -22.59 -2.46 5.77
N LEU A 257 -22.60 -3.27 4.72
CA LEU A 257 -21.89 -2.97 3.49
C LEU A 257 -22.62 -1.86 2.73
N ARG A 258 -21.89 -0.79 2.43
CA ARG A 258 -22.38 0.38 1.67
C ARG A 258 -21.97 0.31 0.21
N ARG A 259 -20.78 -0.21 -0.08
CA ARG A 259 -20.27 -0.37 -1.45
C ARG A 259 -19.73 -1.77 -1.68
N LEU A 260 -20.19 -2.40 -2.74
CA LEU A 260 -19.64 -3.64 -3.27
C LEU A 260 -19.20 -3.43 -4.71
N ALA A 261 -17.94 -3.74 -5.01
CA ALA A 261 -17.43 -3.73 -6.37
C ALA A 261 -16.82 -5.10 -6.71
N LEU A 262 -17.32 -5.72 -7.78
CA LEU A 262 -16.83 -6.99 -8.32
C LEU A 262 -16.37 -6.74 -9.76
N ARG A 263 -15.07 -6.81 -10.01
CA ARG A 263 -14.47 -6.49 -11.31
C ARG A 263 -13.66 -7.65 -11.84
N CYS A 264 -13.79 -8.00 -13.10
CA CYS A 264 -13.05 -9.08 -13.74
C CYS A 264 -13.18 -10.43 -13.00
N CYS A 265 -14.29 -10.69 -12.30
CA CYS A 265 -14.55 -11.95 -11.59
C CYS A 265 -15.22 -12.97 -12.54
N HIS A 266 -14.47 -13.53 -13.49
CA HIS A 266 -15.05 -14.32 -14.60
C HIS A 266 -15.65 -15.67 -14.20
N ASN A 267 -15.21 -16.25 -13.09
CA ASN A 267 -15.68 -17.57 -12.62
C ASN A 267 -16.73 -17.47 -11.49
N MET A 268 -17.20 -16.26 -11.19
CA MET A 268 -18.20 -16.05 -10.16
C MET A 268 -19.56 -16.56 -10.65
N THR A 269 -20.14 -17.53 -9.95
CA THR A 269 -21.45 -18.13 -10.28
C THR A 269 -22.54 -17.75 -9.29
N GLN A 270 -22.18 -17.35 -8.06
CA GLN A 270 -23.15 -17.00 -7.04
C GLN A 270 -22.65 -15.88 -6.13
N VAL A 271 -23.48 -14.85 -5.94
CA VAL A 271 -23.20 -13.76 -4.99
C VAL A 271 -24.42 -13.59 -4.09
N SER A 272 -24.25 -13.87 -2.81
CA SER A 272 -25.26 -13.71 -1.77
C SER A 272 -24.84 -12.57 -0.85
N ILE A 273 -25.57 -11.45 -0.88
CA ILE A 273 -25.22 -10.24 -0.13
C ILE A 273 -26.42 -9.75 0.66
N ASP A 274 -26.16 -9.24 1.87
CA ASP A 274 -27.14 -8.45 2.60
C ASP A 274 -27.20 -7.04 1.98
N VAL A 275 -28.38 -6.65 1.52
CA VAL A 275 -28.60 -5.40 0.78
C VAL A 275 -29.13 -4.29 1.69
N SER A 276 -29.29 -4.55 2.99
CA SER A 276 -30.00 -3.65 3.91
C SER A 276 -29.37 -2.26 4.08
N GLU A 277 -28.04 -2.12 3.93
CA GLU A 277 -27.35 -0.80 3.91
C GLU A 277 -26.63 -0.48 2.57
N LEU A 278 -26.83 -1.30 1.53
CA LEU A 278 -26.07 -1.19 0.28
C LEU A 278 -26.51 0.02 -0.55
N ARG A 279 -25.55 0.88 -0.91
CA ARG A 279 -25.78 2.10 -1.71
C ARG A 279 -25.22 1.99 -3.12
N CYS A 280 -24.17 1.20 -3.31
CA CYS A 280 -23.47 1.09 -4.57
C CYS A 280 -23.06 -0.36 -4.84
N LEU A 281 -23.51 -0.89 -5.98
CA LEU A 281 -23.09 -2.18 -6.51
C LEU A 281 -22.47 -1.94 -7.87
N GLU A 282 -21.16 -2.19 -7.98
CA GLU A 282 -20.44 -2.16 -9.24
C GLU A 282 -20.11 -3.59 -9.64
N TYR A 283 -20.56 -4.00 -10.82
CA TYR A 283 -20.21 -5.29 -11.39
C TYR A 283 -19.66 -5.09 -12.79
N SER A 284 -18.44 -5.57 -13.03
CA SER A 284 -17.84 -5.58 -14.37
C SER A 284 -17.23 -6.95 -14.63
N GLY A 285 -17.90 -7.80 -15.39
CA GLY A 285 -17.48 -9.18 -15.62
C GLY A 285 -18.50 -9.94 -16.46
N SER A 286 -18.24 -11.22 -16.69
CA SER A 286 -19.20 -12.13 -17.33
C SER A 286 -20.33 -12.40 -16.35
N VAL A 287 -21.55 -11.93 -16.65
CA VAL A 287 -22.72 -11.99 -15.76
C VAL A 287 -22.85 -13.39 -15.13
N PRO A 288 -22.95 -13.50 -13.78
CA PRO A 288 -23.13 -14.76 -13.06
C PRO A 288 -24.47 -15.44 -13.39
#